data_AF-A0A9P7KZ02-F1
#
_entry.id   AF-A0A9P7KZ02-F1
#
_cell.length_a   1.000
_cell.length_b   1.000
_cell.length_c   1.000
_cell.angle_alpha   90.00
_cell.angle_beta   90.00
_cell.angle_gamma   90.00
#
_symmetry.space_group_name_H-M   'P 1'
#
loop_
_entity.id
_entity.type
_entity.pdbx_description
1 polymer ?
#
loop_
_entity_poly.entity_id
_entity_poly.type
_entity_poly.pdbx_seq_one_letter_code
_entity_poly.pdbx_strand_id
1 'polypeptide(L)'
;MSPENTDPLAGLDSIDWPRLSHAYGPADDVPHILRELQSTNPDVYKTALDSCWSNIYHQGTRYSASVAAIPFLYALLDSPATKDREVILYLIVSLAIGNPDWAVPNGIDIQEWEERIAGMEPPNRGYAMHELNAHEAVERGLSSMVRCLDEDSASLRGNSAHALAFFPRHSDASVTALLDLLSREISDNVRGTIVLSLAILFVTGDNDSEKSTVIEQIQEYYAASSAPEADDIFSWSCAAALLILGSKKDGLVETVQRVLADEAYLSKLESSIDSTCWFPFATFGLRELSNSILKNDQNKADRC
;
A
#
# COMPACT_ATOMS: atom_id res chain seq x y z
N MET A 1 18.96 30.39 3.41
CA MET A 1 19.11 30.00 2.00
C MET A 1 17.79 29.38 1.61
N SER A 2 17.06 29.97 0.66
CA SER A 2 15.86 29.35 0.11
C SER A 2 16.28 28.00 -0.50
N PRO A 3 15.50 26.92 -0.33
CA PRO A 3 15.80 25.68 -1.05
C PRO A 3 15.83 26.04 -2.54
N GLU A 4 16.88 25.67 -3.26
CA GLU A 4 16.91 25.80 -4.71
C GLU A 4 15.64 25.13 -5.23
N ASN A 5 14.79 25.93 -5.86
CA ASN A 5 13.54 25.51 -6.46
C ASN A 5 13.90 24.72 -7.72
N THR A 6 14.47 23.52 -7.54
CA THR A 6 14.70 22.56 -8.61
C THR A 6 13.34 22.08 -9.06
N ASP A 7 13.03 22.32 -10.33
CA ASP A 7 11.81 21.81 -10.95
C ASP A 7 11.65 20.30 -10.66
N PRO A 8 10.57 19.88 -9.97
CA PRO A 8 10.30 18.47 -9.71
C PRO A 8 10.31 17.59 -10.97
N LEU A 9 10.09 18.19 -12.14
CA LEU A 9 10.03 17.48 -13.43
C LEU A 9 11.30 17.62 -14.27
N ALA A 10 12.44 17.98 -13.64
CA ALA A 10 13.72 18.02 -14.32
C ALA A 10 14.05 16.68 -15.00
N GLY A 11 14.39 16.74 -16.30
CA GLY A 11 14.71 15.56 -17.11
C GLY A 11 13.51 14.91 -17.80
N LEU A 12 12.28 15.39 -17.59
CA LEU A 12 11.06 14.83 -18.21
C LEU A 12 11.14 14.76 -19.74
N ASP A 13 11.69 15.80 -20.37
CA ASP A 13 11.85 15.89 -21.84
C ASP A 13 13.02 15.06 -22.40
N SER A 14 13.85 14.45 -21.54
CA SER A 14 14.96 13.60 -21.98
C SER A 14 14.54 12.17 -22.33
N ILE A 15 13.32 11.79 -21.95
CA ILE A 15 12.75 10.46 -22.20
C ILE A 15 12.04 10.48 -23.56
N ASP A 16 12.28 9.46 -24.38
CA ASP A 16 11.60 9.26 -25.67
C ASP A 16 10.20 8.65 -25.45
N TRP A 17 9.29 9.45 -24.89
CA TRP A 17 7.89 9.07 -24.58
C TRP A 17 7.12 8.46 -25.76
N PRO A 18 7.26 8.91 -27.02
CA PRO A 18 6.63 8.27 -28.18
C PRO A 18 7.03 6.79 -28.37
N ARG A 19 8.18 6.37 -27.85
CA ARG A 19 8.61 4.96 -27.87
C ARG A 19 8.09 4.13 -26.71
N LEU A 20 7.57 4.78 -25.68
CA LEU A 20 6.88 4.14 -24.57
C LEU A 20 5.41 3.98 -24.90
N SER A 21 4.75 3.10 -24.17
CA SER A 21 3.33 2.83 -24.30
C SER A 21 2.63 2.99 -22.96
N HIS A 22 1.35 3.33 -23.05
CA HIS A 22 0.36 3.31 -21.98
C HIS A 22 -0.93 2.61 -22.49
N ALA A 23 -2.02 2.63 -21.74
CA ALA A 23 -3.26 1.91 -22.08
C ALA A 23 -3.84 2.20 -23.47
N TYR A 24 -3.69 3.43 -23.98
CA TYR A 24 -4.27 3.87 -25.25
C TYR A 24 -3.28 3.98 -26.41
N GLY A 25 -2.06 3.43 -26.27
CA GLY A 25 -1.02 3.49 -27.32
C GLY A 25 0.25 4.23 -26.90
N PRO A 26 0.95 4.89 -27.83
CA PRO A 26 2.14 5.72 -27.56
C PRO A 26 1.89 6.77 -26.47
N ALA A 27 2.90 7.05 -25.65
CA ALA A 27 2.76 7.84 -24.43
C ALA A 27 3.21 9.31 -24.57
N ASP A 28 3.09 9.89 -25.77
CA ASP A 28 3.48 11.26 -26.10
C ASP A 28 2.81 12.33 -25.21
N ASP A 29 1.65 12.02 -24.64
CA ASP A 29 0.83 12.88 -23.79
C ASP A 29 1.23 12.87 -22.31
N VAL A 30 1.89 11.81 -21.83
CA VAL A 30 2.28 11.64 -20.42
C VAL A 30 3.12 12.82 -19.87
N PRO A 31 4.07 13.40 -20.61
CA PRO A 31 4.81 14.58 -20.16
C PRO A 31 3.93 15.79 -19.89
N HIS A 32 2.84 15.95 -20.65
CA HIS A 32 1.90 17.04 -20.44
C HIS A 32 1.08 16.79 -19.18
N ILE A 33 0.55 15.56 -19.03
CA ILE A 33 -0.20 15.13 -17.84
C ILE A 33 0.62 15.34 -16.56
N LEU A 34 1.89 14.93 -16.54
CA LEU A 34 2.76 15.08 -15.37
C LEU A 34 3.01 16.55 -14.99
N ARG A 35 3.11 17.46 -15.97
CA ARG A 35 3.22 18.90 -15.71
C ARG A 35 1.94 19.49 -15.14
N GLU A 36 0.78 19.02 -15.60
CA GLU A 36 -0.51 19.49 -15.10
C GLU A 36 -0.74 19.13 -13.62
N LEU A 37 -0.09 18.09 -13.11
CA LEU A 37 -0.07 17.77 -11.67
C LEU A 37 0.59 18.87 -10.80
N GLN A 38 1.43 19.74 -11.38
CA GLN A 38 2.00 20.90 -10.66
C GLN A 38 1.02 22.08 -10.58
N SER A 39 -0.12 22.03 -11.27
CA SER A 39 -1.10 23.11 -11.29
C SER A 39 -1.70 23.35 -9.90
N THR A 40 -1.96 24.62 -9.57
CA THR A 40 -2.74 24.98 -8.39
C THR A 40 -4.25 25.01 -8.66
N ASN A 41 -4.68 24.81 -9.91
CA ASN A 41 -6.09 24.76 -10.29
C ASN A 41 -6.63 23.33 -10.10
N PRO A 42 -7.63 23.10 -9.21
CA PRO A 42 -8.26 21.80 -9.01
C PRO A 42 -8.75 21.11 -10.27
N ASP A 43 -9.35 21.84 -11.21
CA ASP A 43 -9.88 21.22 -12.41
C ASP A 43 -8.77 20.63 -13.28
N VAL A 44 -7.58 21.24 -13.26
CA VAL A 44 -6.42 20.81 -14.04
C VAL A 44 -5.73 19.63 -13.38
N TYR A 45 -5.29 19.75 -12.11
CA TYR A 45 -4.51 18.67 -11.50
C TYR A 45 -5.36 17.42 -11.23
N LYS A 46 -6.67 17.55 -10.98
CA LYS A 46 -7.56 16.38 -10.82
C LYS A 46 -7.80 15.66 -12.13
N THR A 47 -8.00 16.40 -13.22
CA THR A 47 -8.09 15.81 -14.56
C THR A 47 -6.79 15.10 -14.95
N ALA A 48 -5.64 15.67 -14.58
CA ALA A 48 -4.34 15.05 -14.77
C ALA A 48 -4.17 13.77 -13.94
N LEU A 49 -4.61 13.76 -12.67
CA LEU A 49 -4.65 12.55 -11.85
C LEU A 49 -5.53 11.46 -12.49
N ASP A 50 -6.75 11.80 -12.91
CA ASP A 50 -7.66 10.87 -13.60
C ASP A 50 -7.05 10.31 -14.89
N SER A 51 -6.29 11.15 -15.61
CA SER A 51 -5.53 10.75 -16.80
C SER A 51 -4.40 9.79 -16.43
N CYS A 52 -3.69 9.99 -15.32
CA CYS A 52 -2.72 9.01 -14.83
C CYS A 52 -3.37 7.65 -14.53
N TRP A 53 -4.51 7.64 -13.83
CA TRP A 53 -5.27 6.41 -13.55
C TRP A 53 -5.76 5.72 -14.83
N SER A 54 -6.13 6.48 -15.86
CA SER A 54 -6.64 5.91 -17.11
C SER A 54 -5.52 5.47 -18.07
N ASN A 55 -4.37 6.14 -18.04
CA ASN A 55 -3.30 5.93 -19.01
C ASN A 55 -2.22 4.99 -18.47
N ILE A 56 -1.51 5.41 -17.42
CA ILE A 56 -0.35 4.69 -16.89
C ILE A 56 -0.71 3.64 -15.84
N TYR A 57 -1.97 3.58 -15.39
CA TYR A 57 -2.47 2.56 -14.47
C TYR A 57 -3.88 2.05 -14.88
N HIS A 58 -4.05 1.55 -16.10
CA HIS A 58 -5.39 1.15 -16.54
C HIS A 58 -5.82 -0.20 -15.93
N GLN A 59 -6.73 -0.15 -14.95
CA GLN A 59 -7.34 -1.33 -14.30
C GLN A 59 -6.29 -2.31 -13.74
N GLY A 60 -5.26 -1.78 -13.08
CA GLY A 60 -4.18 -2.59 -12.54
C GLY A 60 -3.08 -2.94 -13.54
N THR A 61 -3.23 -2.61 -14.83
CA THR A 61 -2.20 -2.86 -15.86
C THR A 61 -1.10 -1.79 -15.82
N ARG A 62 0.15 -2.21 -16.06
CA ARG A 62 1.36 -1.39 -16.02
C ARG A 62 2.04 -1.50 -17.36
N TYR A 63 2.65 -0.41 -17.78
CA TYR A 63 3.23 -0.22 -19.09
C TYR A 63 4.63 0.36 -18.98
N SER A 64 5.34 0.45 -20.10
CA SER A 64 6.65 1.10 -20.14
C SER A 64 6.60 2.56 -19.71
N ALA A 65 5.52 3.31 -20.02
CA ALA A 65 5.32 4.67 -19.54
C ALA A 65 5.06 4.72 -18.02
N SER A 66 4.44 3.70 -17.43
CA SER A 66 4.24 3.60 -15.98
C SER A 66 5.57 3.61 -15.24
N VAL A 67 6.52 2.78 -15.71
CA VAL A 67 7.86 2.69 -15.12
C VAL A 67 8.59 4.04 -15.22
N ALA A 68 8.51 4.70 -16.38
CA ALA A 68 9.16 5.97 -16.64
C ALA A 68 8.58 7.14 -15.83
N ALA A 69 7.29 7.09 -15.46
CA ALA A 69 6.62 8.15 -14.70
C ALA A 69 6.97 8.14 -13.20
N ILE A 70 7.32 6.99 -12.62
CA ILE A 70 7.51 6.83 -11.16
C ILE A 70 8.48 7.84 -10.53
N PRO A 71 9.68 8.11 -11.09
CA PRO A 71 10.60 9.09 -10.50
C PRO A 71 9.99 10.50 -10.40
N PHE A 72 9.17 10.89 -11.38
CA PHE A 72 8.50 12.19 -11.39
C PHE A 72 7.33 12.25 -10.42
N LEU A 73 6.58 11.14 -10.28
CA LEU A 73 5.54 11.03 -9.24
C LEU A 73 6.14 11.16 -7.84
N TYR A 74 7.31 10.57 -7.59
CA TYR A 74 8.03 10.78 -6.33
C TYR A 74 8.50 12.23 -6.15
N ALA A 75 9.05 12.86 -7.19
CA ALA A 75 9.45 14.26 -7.10
C ALA A 75 8.25 15.19 -6.79
N LEU A 76 7.08 14.90 -7.37
CA LEU A 76 5.83 15.58 -7.05
C LEU A 76 5.38 15.29 -5.62
N LEU A 77 5.48 14.04 -5.15
CA LEU A 77 5.20 13.64 -3.76
C LEU A 77 6.13 14.35 -2.76
N ASP A 78 7.40 14.55 -3.09
CA ASP A 78 8.38 15.20 -2.22
C ASP A 78 8.27 16.74 -2.24
N SER A 79 7.53 17.31 -3.21
CA SER A 79 7.29 18.74 -3.32
C SER A 79 6.08 19.18 -2.47
N PRO A 80 6.26 20.00 -1.41
CA PRO A 80 5.15 20.46 -0.57
C PRO A 80 4.16 21.38 -1.29
N ALA A 81 4.54 21.92 -2.45
CA ALA A 81 3.67 22.78 -3.26
C ALA A 81 2.60 21.97 -4.02
N THR A 82 2.87 20.69 -4.27
CA THR A 82 1.99 19.77 -5.01
C THR A 82 0.69 19.56 -4.25
N LYS A 83 -0.44 19.56 -4.97
CA LYS A 83 -1.77 19.29 -4.41
C LYS A 83 -2.05 17.79 -4.39
N ASP A 84 -2.93 17.36 -3.48
CA ASP A 84 -3.41 15.98 -3.34
C ASP A 84 -2.26 14.95 -3.34
N ARG A 85 -1.19 15.23 -2.58
CA ARG A 85 0.00 14.36 -2.44
C ARG A 85 -0.38 12.95 -1.99
N GLU A 86 -1.44 12.81 -1.20
CA GLU A 86 -2.01 11.55 -0.77
C GLU A 86 -2.55 10.70 -1.92
N VAL A 87 -3.11 11.31 -2.96
CA VAL A 87 -3.59 10.63 -4.17
C VAL A 87 -2.41 10.22 -5.06
N ILE A 88 -1.37 11.06 -5.13
CA ILE A 88 -0.13 10.73 -5.82
C ILE A 88 0.55 9.53 -5.16
N LEU A 89 0.66 9.53 -3.82
CA LEU A 89 1.19 8.39 -3.07
C LEU A 89 0.35 7.13 -3.31
N TYR A 90 -0.97 7.25 -3.31
CA TYR A 90 -1.85 6.11 -3.63
C TYR A 90 -1.62 5.57 -5.04
N LEU A 91 -1.47 6.44 -6.05
CA LEU A 91 -1.10 6.05 -7.41
C LEU A 91 0.25 5.33 -7.46
N ILE A 92 1.28 5.83 -6.76
CA ILE A 92 2.59 5.18 -6.69
C ILE A 92 2.46 3.77 -6.11
N VAL A 93 1.68 3.60 -5.04
CA VAL A 93 1.42 2.27 -4.46
C VAL A 93 0.71 1.37 -5.47
N SER A 94 -0.35 1.85 -6.11
CA SER A 94 -1.07 1.08 -7.15
C SER A 94 -0.16 0.72 -8.34
N LEU A 95 0.80 1.55 -8.72
CA LEU A 95 1.79 1.22 -9.73
C LEU A 95 2.73 0.09 -9.28
N ALA A 96 3.13 0.07 -8.01
CA ALA A 96 3.98 -0.97 -7.45
C ALA A 96 3.26 -2.32 -7.33
N ILE A 97 1.98 -2.28 -6.94
CA ILE A 97 1.25 -3.47 -6.55
C ILE A 97 0.00 -3.74 -7.39
N GLY A 98 -0.22 -3.12 -8.54
CA GLY A 98 -1.45 -3.35 -9.27
C GLY A 98 -2.70 -3.15 -8.38
N ASN A 99 -3.56 -4.18 -8.33
CA ASN A 99 -4.71 -4.22 -7.43
C ASN A 99 -4.34 -4.85 -6.05
N PRO A 100 -4.44 -4.12 -4.92
CA PRO A 100 -4.01 -4.59 -3.58
C PRO A 100 -4.53 -5.97 -3.15
N ASP A 101 -5.72 -6.40 -3.59
CA ASP A 101 -6.31 -7.70 -3.27
C ASP A 101 -5.41 -8.90 -3.62
N TRP A 102 -4.53 -8.73 -4.60
CA TRP A 102 -3.64 -9.80 -5.06
C TRP A 102 -2.55 -10.19 -4.05
N ALA A 103 -2.22 -9.29 -3.11
CA ALA A 103 -1.08 -9.42 -2.19
C ALA A 103 -1.55 -9.49 -0.74
N VAL A 104 -2.83 -9.25 -0.44
CA VAL A 104 -3.36 -9.30 0.93
C VAL A 104 -4.22 -10.54 1.11
N PRO A 105 -3.98 -11.39 2.12
CA PRO A 105 -3.00 -11.23 3.22
C PRO A 105 -1.61 -11.84 2.94
N ASN A 106 -1.33 -12.28 1.72
CA ASN A 106 -0.20 -13.17 1.42
C ASN A 106 1.16 -12.49 1.23
N GLY A 107 1.23 -11.16 1.30
CA GLY A 107 2.44 -10.41 1.00
C GLY A 107 2.85 -10.50 -0.47
N ILE A 108 4.07 -10.07 -0.73
CA ILE A 108 4.72 -10.21 -2.03
C ILE A 108 5.90 -11.15 -1.87
N ASP A 109 5.92 -12.21 -2.67
CA ASP A 109 7.10 -13.06 -2.89
C ASP A 109 7.73 -12.67 -4.22
N ILE A 110 8.84 -11.92 -4.16
CA ILE A 110 9.51 -11.44 -5.37
C ILE A 110 10.17 -12.60 -6.14
N GLN A 111 10.66 -13.62 -5.45
CA GLN A 111 11.29 -14.77 -6.11
C GLN A 111 10.24 -15.56 -6.89
N GLU A 112 9.10 -15.87 -6.27
CA GLU A 112 7.98 -16.53 -6.96
C GLU A 112 7.50 -15.70 -8.16
N TRP A 113 7.44 -14.37 -8.02
CA TRP A 113 7.06 -13.46 -9.11
C TRP A 113 8.06 -13.54 -10.29
N GLU A 114 9.36 -13.47 -10.02
CA GLU A 114 10.43 -13.59 -11.03
C GLU A 114 10.39 -14.94 -11.74
N GLU A 115 10.27 -16.04 -10.99
CA GLU A 115 10.16 -17.41 -11.54
C GLU A 115 8.93 -17.56 -12.44
N ARG A 116 7.79 -17.01 -12.00
CA ARG A 116 6.55 -16.99 -12.79
C ARG A 116 6.75 -16.26 -14.11
N ILE A 117 7.40 -15.09 -14.12
CA ILE A 117 7.68 -14.32 -15.35
C ILE A 117 8.58 -15.11 -16.30
N ALA A 118 9.63 -15.77 -15.78
CA ALA A 118 10.54 -16.56 -16.60
C ALA A 118 9.81 -17.67 -17.40
N GLY A 119 8.79 -18.27 -16.80
CA GLY A 119 7.96 -19.31 -17.41
C GLY A 119 6.90 -18.82 -18.44
N MET A 120 6.68 -17.52 -18.60
CA MET A 120 5.64 -16.99 -19.51
C MET A 120 6.13 -16.84 -20.95
N GLU A 121 5.25 -17.01 -21.94
CA GLU A 121 5.55 -16.68 -23.34
C GLU A 121 5.12 -15.25 -23.72
N PRO A 122 5.70 -14.63 -24.77
CA PRO A 122 5.22 -13.37 -25.32
C PRO A 122 3.77 -13.47 -25.86
N PRO A 123 2.94 -12.42 -25.75
CA PRO A 123 3.24 -11.10 -25.18
C PRO A 123 3.11 -11.03 -23.65
N ASN A 124 2.56 -12.06 -22.99
CA ASN A 124 2.27 -12.06 -21.56
C ASN A 124 3.51 -11.79 -20.70
N ARG A 125 4.66 -12.37 -21.08
CA ARG A 125 5.95 -12.08 -20.42
C ARG A 125 6.28 -10.58 -20.42
N GLY A 126 5.98 -9.86 -21.50
CA GLY A 126 6.25 -8.43 -21.62
C GLY A 126 5.41 -7.60 -20.65
N TYR A 127 4.11 -7.90 -20.56
CA TYR A 127 3.23 -7.25 -19.58
C TYR A 127 3.70 -7.53 -18.16
N ALA A 128 3.95 -8.79 -17.82
CA ALA A 128 4.41 -9.21 -16.49
C ALA A 128 5.75 -8.54 -16.09
N MET A 129 6.65 -8.33 -17.06
CA MET A 129 7.90 -7.60 -16.85
C MET A 129 7.67 -6.11 -16.52
N HIS A 130 6.68 -5.45 -17.12
CA HIS A 130 6.35 -4.06 -16.76
C HIS A 130 5.85 -3.94 -15.32
N GLU A 131 5.16 -4.96 -14.82
CA GLU A 131 4.67 -5.02 -13.44
C GLU A 131 5.84 -5.09 -12.45
N LEU A 132 6.78 -6.01 -12.68
CA LEU A 132 7.97 -6.15 -11.83
C LEU A 132 8.87 -4.90 -11.93
N ASN A 133 9.10 -4.38 -13.14
CA ASN A 133 9.88 -3.15 -13.32
C ASN A 133 9.25 -1.94 -12.63
N ALA A 134 7.91 -1.85 -12.60
CA ALA A 134 7.21 -0.80 -11.87
C ALA A 134 7.39 -0.99 -10.36
N HIS A 135 7.23 -2.21 -9.85
CA HIS A 135 7.50 -2.55 -8.46
C HIS A 135 8.91 -2.12 -8.02
N GLU A 136 9.95 -2.53 -8.76
CA GLU A 136 11.35 -2.18 -8.47
C GLU A 136 11.62 -0.67 -8.62
N ALA A 137 10.94 0.00 -9.55
CA ALA A 137 11.05 1.45 -9.68
C ALA A 137 10.44 2.17 -8.47
N VAL A 138 9.33 1.67 -7.93
CA VAL A 138 8.75 2.20 -6.69
C VAL A 138 9.65 1.89 -5.50
N GLU A 139 10.21 0.68 -5.42
CA GLU A 139 11.12 0.23 -4.36
C GLU A 139 12.33 1.18 -4.21
N ARG A 140 12.89 1.68 -5.33
CA ARG A 140 14.00 2.66 -5.30
C ARG A 140 13.63 3.99 -4.63
N GLY A 141 12.35 4.34 -4.54
CA GLY A 141 11.86 5.58 -3.91
C GLY A 141 11.38 5.43 -2.47
N LEU A 142 11.60 4.28 -1.83
CA LEU A 142 11.11 4.00 -0.46
C LEU A 142 11.47 5.08 0.57
N SER A 143 12.61 5.75 0.43
CA SER A 143 12.99 6.83 1.34
C SER A 143 11.96 7.98 1.37
N SER A 144 11.29 8.27 0.25
CA SER A 144 10.22 9.27 0.17
C SER A 144 8.98 8.80 0.91
N MET A 145 8.64 7.51 0.82
CA MET A 145 7.54 6.92 1.61
C MET A 145 7.85 6.99 3.10
N VAL A 146 9.04 6.59 3.54
CA VAL A 146 9.43 6.67 4.96
C VAL A 146 9.30 8.10 5.48
N ARG A 147 9.70 9.13 4.71
CA ARG A 147 9.48 10.54 5.09
C ARG A 147 8.00 10.89 5.26
N CYS A 148 7.10 10.31 4.46
CA CYS A 148 5.66 10.54 4.59
C CYS A 148 5.05 10.00 5.90
N LEU A 149 5.77 9.13 6.65
CA LEU A 149 5.35 8.70 7.99
C LEU A 149 5.44 9.83 9.04
N ASP A 150 6.14 10.92 8.73
CA ASP A 150 6.30 12.08 9.61
C ASP A 150 5.46 13.29 9.20
N GLU A 151 4.61 13.15 8.18
CA GLU A 151 3.72 14.21 7.71
C GLU A 151 2.57 14.45 8.69
N ASP A 152 2.08 15.69 8.78
CA ASP A 152 0.94 16.05 9.64
C ASP A 152 -0.36 15.33 9.22
N SER A 153 -0.51 15.05 7.93
CA SER A 153 -1.67 14.36 7.36
C SER A 153 -1.69 12.88 7.74
N ALA A 154 -2.70 12.48 8.51
CA ALA A 154 -2.93 11.07 8.85
C ALA A 154 -3.09 10.19 7.60
N SER A 155 -3.72 10.70 6.54
CA SER A 155 -3.85 10.00 5.26
C SER A 155 -2.51 9.74 4.57
N LEU A 156 -1.54 10.68 4.64
CA LEU A 156 -0.20 10.45 4.11
C LEU A 156 0.55 9.39 4.92
N ARG A 157 0.47 9.48 6.26
CA ARG A 157 1.09 8.48 7.15
C ARG A 157 0.50 7.09 6.92
N GLY A 158 -0.83 6.98 6.84
CA GLY A 158 -1.55 5.73 6.57
C GLY A 158 -1.21 5.14 5.19
N ASN A 159 -1.29 5.93 4.12
CA ASN A 159 -0.94 5.47 2.78
C ASN A 159 0.54 5.05 2.67
N SER A 160 1.43 5.75 3.37
CA SER A 160 2.84 5.36 3.44
C SER A 160 3.04 4.06 4.20
N ALA A 161 2.43 3.92 5.38
CA ALA A 161 2.50 2.69 6.16
C ALA A 161 1.98 1.48 5.36
N HIS A 162 0.89 1.66 4.61
CA HIS A 162 0.37 0.67 3.68
C HIS A 162 1.37 0.35 2.57
N ALA A 163 1.98 1.35 1.94
CA ALA A 163 2.98 1.15 0.90
C ALA A 163 4.14 0.25 1.35
N LEU A 164 4.67 0.52 2.55
CA LEU A 164 5.81 -0.22 3.11
C LEU A 164 5.51 -1.71 3.34
N ALA A 165 4.24 -2.11 3.43
CA ALA A 165 3.85 -3.52 3.59
C ALA A 165 4.32 -4.43 2.46
N PHE A 166 4.59 -3.85 1.28
CA PHE A 166 4.75 -4.60 0.04
C PHE A 166 6.21 -4.68 -0.44
N PHE A 167 7.18 -4.22 0.35
CA PHE A 167 8.61 -4.20 -0.03
C PHE A 167 9.48 -5.02 0.92
N PRO A 168 9.40 -6.37 0.86
CA PRO A 168 10.06 -7.25 1.82
C PRO A 168 11.59 -7.18 1.79
N ARG A 169 12.21 -6.80 0.66
CA ARG A 169 13.68 -6.62 0.56
C ARG A 169 14.22 -5.50 1.46
N HIS A 170 13.33 -4.63 1.95
CA HIS A 170 13.64 -3.50 2.83
C HIS A 170 12.87 -3.57 4.16
N SER A 171 12.54 -4.78 4.61
CA SER A 171 11.77 -5.04 5.83
C SER A 171 12.36 -4.36 7.05
N ASP A 172 13.66 -4.45 7.30
CA ASP A 172 14.28 -3.98 8.56
C ASP A 172 14.05 -2.48 8.79
N ALA A 173 14.25 -1.67 7.75
CA ALA A 173 14.04 -0.23 7.78
C ALA A 173 12.54 0.10 7.92
N SER A 174 11.70 -0.63 7.18
CA SER A 174 10.25 -0.44 7.20
C SER A 174 9.65 -0.78 8.56
N VAL A 175 10.02 -1.93 9.14
CA VAL A 175 9.58 -2.39 10.46
C VAL A 175 9.99 -1.41 11.53
N THR A 176 11.25 -0.94 11.51
CA THR A 176 11.73 0.06 12.48
C THR A 176 10.89 1.34 12.40
N ALA A 177 10.65 1.87 11.20
CA ALA A 177 9.89 3.10 11.01
C ALA A 177 8.40 2.94 11.36
N LEU A 178 7.81 1.79 11.03
CA LEU A 178 6.42 1.46 11.35
C LEU A 178 6.20 1.33 12.86
N LEU A 179 7.10 0.66 13.58
CA LEU A 179 7.04 0.53 15.03
C LEU A 179 7.26 1.86 15.75
N ASP A 180 8.18 2.71 15.26
CA ASP A 180 8.34 4.08 15.77
C ASP A 180 7.02 4.85 15.64
N LEU A 181 6.42 4.87 14.44
CA LEU A 181 5.16 5.56 14.21
C LEU A 181 4.04 4.99 15.10
N LEU A 182 3.91 3.66 15.22
CA LEU A 182 2.88 3.02 16.05
C LEU A 182 2.94 3.46 17.52
N SER A 183 4.15 3.74 18.04
CA SER A 183 4.34 4.15 19.44
C SER A 183 3.80 5.54 19.77
N ARG A 184 3.63 6.41 18.75
CA ARG A 184 3.25 7.82 18.89
C ARG A 184 1.98 8.21 18.13
N GLU A 185 1.49 7.33 17.27
CA GLU A 185 0.30 7.58 16.45
C GLU A 185 -0.98 7.57 17.29
N ILE A 186 -1.89 8.47 16.95
CA ILE A 186 -3.19 8.66 17.62
C ILE A 186 -4.36 8.26 16.74
N SER A 187 -4.21 8.23 15.41
CA SER A 187 -5.26 7.81 14.49
C SER A 187 -5.37 6.29 14.45
N ASP A 188 -6.51 5.75 14.87
CA ASP A 188 -6.76 4.30 14.85
C ASP A 188 -6.75 3.73 13.43
N ASN A 189 -7.10 4.51 12.40
CA ASN A 189 -6.97 4.11 11.00
C ASN A 189 -5.49 3.86 10.66
N VAL A 190 -4.60 4.77 11.05
CA VAL A 190 -3.16 4.64 10.78
C VAL A 190 -2.56 3.53 11.64
N ARG A 191 -2.90 3.43 12.93
CA ARG A 191 -2.44 2.34 13.81
C ARG A 191 -2.87 0.97 13.28
N GLY A 192 -4.13 0.85 12.83
CA GLY A 192 -4.67 -0.36 12.23
C GLY A 192 -3.94 -0.73 10.93
N THR A 193 -3.63 0.29 10.12
CA THR A 193 -2.83 0.10 8.91
C THR A 193 -1.44 -0.40 9.23
N ILE A 194 -0.76 0.18 10.22
CA ILE A 194 0.59 -0.24 10.62
C ILE A 194 0.63 -1.71 11.04
N VAL A 195 -0.27 -2.16 11.91
CA VAL A 195 -0.24 -3.55 12.40
C VAL A 195 -0.53 -4.56 11.27
N LEU A 196 -1.39 -4.21 10.31
CA LEU A 196 -1.61 -5.02 9.11
C LEU A 196 -0.39 -5.00 8.19
N SER A 197 0.25 -3.86 7.99
CA SER A 197 1.49 -3.75 7.21
C SER A 197 2.62 -4.61 7.78
N LEU A 198 2.80 -4.59 9.11
CA LEU A 198 3.76 -5.46 9.80
C LEU A 198 3.40 -6.94 9.59
N ALA A 199 2.13 -7.32 9.70
CA ALA A 199 1.71 -8.70 9.48
C ALA A 199 2.01 -9.18 8.04
N ILE A 200 1.78 -8.33 7.05
CA ILE A 200 2.02 -8.63 5.64
C ILE A 200 3.52 -8.76 5.35
N LEU A 201 4.37 -7.92 5.94
CA LEU A 201 5.83 -8.03 5.78
C LEU A 201 6.39 -9.37 6.27
N PHE A 202 5.82 -9.93 7.34
CA PHE A 202 6.29 -11.18 7.95
C PHE A 202 5.49 -12.44 7.56
N VAL A 203 4.56 -12.33 6.61
CA VAL A 203 3.79 -13.50 6.16
C VAL A 203 4.60 -14.41 5.24
N THR A 204 5.49 -13.84 4.42
CA THR A 204 6.41 -14.56 3.51
C THR A 204 7.84 -14.67 4.05
N GLY A 205 8.16 -13.98 5.15
CA GLY A 205 9.51 -13.94 5.71
C GLY A 205 9.88 -15.22 6.49
N ASP A 206 11.11 -15.69 6.28
CA ASP A 206 11.71 -16.83 7.01
C ASP A 206 12.29 -16.45 8.39
N ASN A 207 12.19 -15.17 8.79
CA ASN A 207 12.75 -14.69 10.05
C ASN A 207 11.80 -14.93 11.23
N ASP A 208 11.77 -16.18 11.72
CA ASP A 208 10.91 -16.60 12.82
C ASP A 208 11.09 -15.75 14.10
N SER A 209 12.32 -15.30 14.39
CA SER A 209 12.60 -14.53 15.60
C SER A 209 11.94 -13.14 15.56
N GLU A 210 12.11 -12.40 14.46
CA GLU A 210 11.50 -11.08 14.31
C GLU A 210 9.98 -11.18 14.23
N LYS A 211 9.48 -12.18 13.51
CA LYS A 211 8.05 -12.50 13.44
C LYS A 211 7.47 -12.73 14.83
N SER A 212 8.14 -13.51 15.68
CA SER A 212 7.71 -13.71 17.08
C SER A 212 7.67 -12.40 17.86
N THR A 213 8.69 -11.53 17.73
CA THR A 213 8.70 -10.22 18.39
C THR A 213 7.54 -9.33 17.93
N VAL A 214 7.23 -9.29 16.63
CA VAL A 214 6.09 -8.54 16.12
C VAL A 214 4.76 -9.11 16.62
N ILE A 215 4.61 -10.44 16.67
CA ILE A 215 3.43 -11.09 17.26
C ILE A 215 3.25 -10.65 18.72
N GLU A 216 4.30 -10.70 19.53
CA GLU A 216 4.26 -10.30 20.95
C GLU A 216 3.83 -8.84 21.11
N GLN A 217 4.41 -7.93 20.33
CA GLN A 217 4.05 -6.51 20.36
C GLN A 217 2.58 -6.27 19.97
N ILE A 218 2.10 -6.89 18.88
CA ILE A 218 0.69 -6.76 18.47
C ILE A 218 -0.24 -7.37 19.53
N GLN A 219 0.16 -8.45 20.21
CA GLN A 219 -0.60 -9.02 21.31
C GLN A 219 -0.72 -8.06 22.50
N GLU A 220 0.34 -7.31 22.83
CA GLU A 220 0.31 -6.29 23.89
C GLU A 220 -0.69 -5.17 23.54
N TYR A 221 -0.64 -4.65 22.31
CA TYR A 221 -1.62 -3.65 21.85
C TYR A 221 -3.05 -4.19 21.86
N TYR A 222 -3.25 -5.42 21.38
CA TYR A 222 -4.56 -6.06 21.38
C TYR A 222 -5.09 -6.27 22.80
N ALA A 223 -4.23 -6.69 23.73
CA ALA A 223 -4.60 -6.87 25.14
C ALA A 223 -4.95 -5.54 25.81
N ALA A 224 -4.18 -4.48 25.56
CA ALA A 224 -4.46 -3.14 26.08
C ALA A 224 -5.77 -2.56 25.53
N SER A 225 -6.14 -2.93 24.30
CA SER A 225 -7.38 -2.50 23.64
C SER A 225 -8.60 -3.35 24.02
N SER A 226 -8.40 -4.59 24.49
CA SER A 226 -9.46 -5.61 24.68
C SER A 226 -10.44 -5.39 25.84
N ALA A 227 -10.79 -4.15 26.17
CA ALA A 227 -12.01 -3.90 26.94
C ALA A 227 -13.23 -4.40 26.15
N PRO A 228 -14.28 -4.99 26.78
CA PRO A 228 -15.47 -5.55 26.10
C PRO A 228 -16.26 -4.60 25.19
N GLU A 229 -15.87 -3.33 25.11
CA GLU A 229 -16.52 -2.24 24.37
C GLU A 229 -15.72 -1.76 23.14
N ALA A 230 -14.46 -2.19 22.98
CA ALA A 230 -13.53 -1.78 21.92
C ALA A 230 -13.75 -2.54 20.60
N ASP A 231 -14.98 -2.51 20.09
CA ASP A 231 -15.26 -2.90 18.70
C ASP A 231 -14.86 -1.74 17.77
N ASP A 232 -13.57 -1.42 17.73
CA ASP A 232 -12.98 -0.39 16.88
C ASP A 232 -12.04 -0.99 15.83
N ILE A 233 -11.73 -0.19 14.81
CA ILE A 233 -10.92 -0.63 13.67
C ILE A 233 -9.50 -1.04 14.07
N PHE A 234 -8.91 -0.42 15.09
CA PHE A 234 -7.55 -0.74 15.52
C PHE A 234 -7.50 -2.11 16.22
N SER A 235 -8.42 -2.36 17.14
CA SER A 235 -8.57 -3.62 17.86
C SER A 235 -8.85 -4.77 16.90
N TRP A 236 -9.75 -4.54 15.94
CA TRP A 236 -10.03 -5.50 14.87
C TRP A 236 -8.79 -5.76 14.00
N SER A 237 -8.06 -4.71 13.61
CA SER A 237 -6.83 -4.83 12.80
C SER A 237 -5.75 -5.62 13.52
N CYS A 238 -5.62 -5.47 14.85
CA CYS A 238 -4.70 -6.30 15.64
C CYS A 238 -5.09 -7.78 15.59
N ALA A 239 -6.39 -8.10 15.74
CA ALA A 239 -6.87 -9.48 15.65
C ALA A 239 -6.62 -10.08 14.25
N ALA A 240 -6.91 -9.31 13.21
CA ALA A 240 -6.65 -9.67 11.82
C ALA A 240 -5.15 -9.91 11.57
N ALA A 241 -4.28 -8.98 12.00
CA ALA A 241 -2.82 -9.10 11.88
C ALA A 241 -2.27 -10.36 12.57
N LEU A 242 -2.72 -10.63 13.81
CA LEU A 242 -2.33 -11.83 14.55
C LEU A 242 -2.75 -13.12 13.83
N LEU A 243 -3.93 -13.13 13.23
CA LEU A 243 -4.42 -14.27 12.46
C LEU A 243 -3.59 -14.48 11.18
N ILE A 244 -3.27 -13.41 10.44
CA ILE A 244 -2.38 -13.45 9.26
C ILE A 244 -1.03 -14.08 9.61
N LEU A 245 -0.47 -13.69 10.76
CA LEU A 245 0.81 -14.17 11.29
C LEU A 245 0.76 -15.62 11.82
N GLY A 246 -0.42 -16.22 11.94
CA GLY A 246 -0.61 -17.60 12.41
C GLY A 246 -0.64 -17.77 13.93
N SER A 247 -0.91 -16.69 14.68
CA SER A 247 -1.07 -16.73 16.13
C SER A 247 -2.18 -17.69 16.55
N LYS A 248 -1.96 -18.44 17.63
CA LYS A 248 -2.93 -19.40 18.21
C LYS A 248 -3.75 -18.82 19.36
N LYS A 249 -3.83 -17.49 19.46
CA LYS A 249 -4.65 -16.83 20.48
C LYS A 249 -6.14 -17.13 20.22
N ASP A 250 -6.87 -17.50 21.26
CA ASP A 250 -8.30 -17.79 21.17
C ASP A 250 -9.10 -16.53 20.78
N GLY A 251 -10.20 -16.70 20.03
CA GLY A 251 -11.11 -15.61 19.67
C GLY A 251 -10.74 -14.82 18.41
N LEU A 252 -9.55 -15.04 17.83
CA LEU A 252 -9.09 -14.29 16.65
C LEU A 252 -9.97 -14.56 15.42
N VAL A 253 -10.24 -15.84 15.13
CA VAL A 253 -11.07 -16.26 14.01
C VAL A 253 -12.49 -15.73 14.18
N GLU A 254 -13.06 -15.85 15.37
CA GLU A 254 -14.39 -15.35 15.72
C GLU A 254 -14.48 -13.84 15.52
N THR A 255 -13.45 -13.08 15.93
CA THR A 255 -13.39 -11.63 15.75
C THR A 255 -13.42 -11.23 14.27
N VAL A 256 -12.58 -11.87 13.45
CA VAL A 256 -12.50 -11.58 12.00
C VAL A 256 -13.78 -12.04 11.27
N GLN A 257 -14.32 -13.20 11.65
CA GLN A 257 -15.55 -13.77 11.08
C GLN A 257 -16.81 -12.97 11.44
N ARG A 258 -16.82 -12.29 12.60
CA ARG A 258 -17.96 -11.48 13.03
C ARG A 258 -18.34 -10.39 12.03
N VAL A 259 -17.35 -9.82 11.31
CA VAL A 259 -17.54 -8.86 10.21
C VAL A 259 -18.47 -9.41 9.11
N LEU A 260 -18.47 -10.72 8.90
CA LEU A 260 -19.27 -11.38 7.86
C LEU A 260 -20.68 -11.75 8.34
N ALA A 261 -20.87 -11.94 9.64
CA ALA A 261 -22.07 -12.54 10.22
C ALA A 261 -22.94 -11.55 11.00
N ASP A 262 -22.39 -10.43 11.49
CA ASP A 262 -23.06 -9.48 12.37
C ASP A 262 -23.02 -8.06 11.75
N GLU A 263 -24.13 -7.66 11.14
CA GLU A 263 -24.30 -6.33 10.52
C GLU A 263 -24.13 -5.17 11.50
N ALA A 264 -24.57 -5.35 12.75
CA ALA A 264 -24.48 -4.31 13.77
C ALA A 264 -23.02 -4.10 14.20
N TYR A 265 -22.26 -5.19 14.30
CA TYR A 265 -20.82 -5.14 14.54
C TYR A 265 -20.07 -4.47 13.38
N LEU A 266 -20.34 -4.86 12.14
CA LEU A 266 -19.71 -4.21 10.97
C LEU A 266 -20.02 -2.72 10.95
N SER A 267 -21.28 -2.33 11.13
CA SER A 267 -21.68 -0.92 11.14
C SER A 267 -20.95 -0.14 12.24
N LYS A 268 -20.74 -0.75 13.41
CA LYS A 268 -19.96 -0.16 14.51
C LYS A 268 -18.48 0.00 14.13
N LEU A 269 -17.86 -1.01 13.53
CA LEU A 269 -16.48 -0.94 13.04
C LEU A 269 -16.31 0.14 11.97
N GLU A 270 -17.17 0.16 10.95
CA GLU A 270 -17.14 1.17 9.88
C GLU A 270 -17.33 2.59 10.44
N SER A 271 -18.18 2.75 11.48
CA SER A 271 -18.34 4.05 12.15
C SER A 271 -17.12 4.50 12.96
N SER A 272 -16.23 3.58 13.33
CA SER A 272 -14.96 3.90 14.00
C SER A 272 -13.86 4.33 13.03
N ILE A 273 -14.04 4.10 11.73
CA ILE A 273 -13.11 4.56 10.70
C ILE A 273 -13.32 6.06 10.51
N ASP A 274 -12.30 6.84 10.83
CA ASP A 274 -12.31 8.28 10.60
C ASP A 274 -12.53 8.59 9.10
N SER A 275 -13.61 9.28 8.76
CA SER A 275 -13.95 9.62 7.36
C SER A 275 -12.98 10.60 6.71
N THR A 276 -12.13 11.25 7.50
CA THR A 276 -11.08 12.18 7.02
C THR A 276 -9.73 11.50 6.79
N CYS A 277 -9.56 10.27 7.27
CA CYS A 277 -8.35 9.47 7.10
C CYS A 277 -8.68 8.16 6.39
N TRP A 278 -8.08 7.93 5.23
CA TRP A 278 -8.30 6.68 4.51
C TRP A 278 -7.80 5.46 5.31
N PHE A 279 -8.53 4.34 5.24
CA PHE A 279 -8.08 3.03 5.77
C PHE A 279 -7.77 2.08 4.59
N PRO A 280 -6.52 2.05 4.10
CA PRO A 280 -6.18 1.51 2.78
C PRO A 280 -6.41 0.01 2.60
N PHE A 281 -6.30 -0.79 3.66
CA PHE A 281 -6.55 -2.23 3.57
C PHE A 281 -8.03 -2.58 3.36
N ALA A 282 -8.97 -1.67 3.63
CA ALA A 282 -10.39 -1.88 3.36
C ALA A 282 -10.89 -1.14 2.12
N THR A 283 -10.03 -0.93 1.12
CA THR A 283 -10.41 -0.28 -0.15
C THR A 283 -11.65 -0.92 -0.80
N PHE A 284 -11.77 -2.25 -0.71
CA PHE A 284 -12.91 -3.01 -1.22
C PHE A 284 -13.93 -3.39 -0.14
N GLY A 285 -13.75 -2.90 1.09
CA GLY A 285 -14.58 -3.22 2.23
C GLY A 285 -13.93 -4.19 3.21
N LEU A 286 -14.39 -4.13 4.47
CA LEU A 286 -13.91 -5.01 5.54
C LEU A 286 -14.32 -6.47 5.34
N ARG A 287 -15.46 -6.72 4.66
CA ARG A 287 -15.93 -8.10 4.40
C ARG A 287 -14.99 -8.83 3.46
N GLU A 288 -14.56 -8.17 2.40
CA GLU A 288 -13.66 -8.68 1.37
C GLU A 288 -12.31 -9.04 2.01
N LEU A 289 -11.78 -8.13 2.83
CA LEU A 289 -10.55 -8.35 3.60
C LEU A 289 -10.70 -9.52 4.58
N SER A 290 -11.75 -9.54 5.42
CA SER A 290 -12.03 -10.65 6.36
C SER A 290 -12.13 -12.00 5.64
N ASN A 291 -12.85 -12.05 4.51
CA ASN A 291 -13.00 -13.26 3.71
C ASN A 291 -11.64 -13.76 3.19
N SER A 292 -10.77 -12.86 2.72
CA SER A 292 -9.43 -13.22 2.23
C SER A 292 -8.58 -13.80 3.36
N ILE A 293 -8.58 -13.16 4.53
CA ILE A 293 -7.84 -13.60 5.72
C ILE A 293 -8.28 -15.00 6.17
N LEU A 294 -9.59 -15.22 6.33
CA LEU A 294 -10.14 -16.49 6.81
C LEU A 294 -9.88 -17.65 5.84
N LYS A 295 -10.01 -17.40 4.53
CA LYS A 295 -9.66 -18.41 3.50
C LYS A 295 -8.19 -18.80 3.57
N ASN A 296 -7.31 -17.82 3.79
CA ASN A 296 -5.88 -18.10 3.90
C ASN A 296 -5.54 -18.91 5.15
N ASP A 297 -6.13 -18.57 6.29
CA ASP A 297 -5.92 -19.29 7.55
C ASP A 297 -6.39 -20.75 7.44
N GLN A 298 -7.57 -20.98 6.85
CA GLN A 298 -8.08 -22.34 6.59
C GLN A 298 -7.15 -23.14 5.67
N ASN A 299 -6.66 -22.53 4.58
CA ASN A 299 -5.70 -23.18 3.68
C ASN A 299 -4.37 -23.54 4.38
N LYS A 300 -3.93 -22.73 5.35
CA LYS A 300 -2.74 -23.02 6.16
C LYS A 300 -3.00 -24.18 7.13
N ALA A 301 -4.19 -24.22 7.76
CA ALA A 301 -4.58 -25.30 8.66
C ALA A 301 -4.66 -26.67 7.94
N ASP A 302 -5.16 -26.69 6.70
CA ASP A 302 -5.28 -27.93 5.91
C ASP A 302 -3.93 -28.50 5.43
N ARG A 303 -2.85 -27.71 5.48
CA ARG A 303 -1.49 -28.11 5.08
C ARG A 303 -0.63 -28.66 6.22
N CYS A 304 -1.07 -28.54 7.48
CA CYS A 304 -0.38 -28.99 8.69
C CYS A 304 -0.95 -30.30 9.21
#